data_AF-A0A969EI51-F1
#
_entry.id   AF-A0A969EI51-F1
#
_cell.length_a   1.000
_cell.length_b   1.000
_cell.length_c   1.000
_cell.angle_alpha   90.00
_cell.angle_beta   90.00
_cell.angle_gamma   90.00
#
_symmetry.space_group_name_H-M   'P 1'
#
loop_
_entity.id
_entity.type
_entity.pdbx_description
1 polymer ?
#
loop_
_entity_poly.entity_id
_entity_poly.type
_entity_poly.pdbx_seq_one_letter_code
_entity_poly.pdbx_strand_id
1 'polypeptide(L)'
;MIQKFFPLDKNYILEEAQFSIRHSLLHILLDKTKQAYLQRYNPLGIEDALSLRIKKYKPNSLTSLFALYKNMAAIYRYRFGKNQLEFLWDGSDHTIKYQDEWAECFCAWIDVFCENDLFIRAVLDVTVFEIENQKAQLAENRMNNFMLQYFELRIQKKHGIVEVPAA
;
A
#
# COMPACT_ATOMS: atom_id res chain seq x y z
N MET A 1 3.16 9.36 -17.49
CA MET A 1 2.32 8.47 -18.31
C MET A 1 1.34 7.75 -17.39
N ILE A 2 0.04 8.03 -17.50
CA ILE A 2 -1.00 7.43 -16.65
C ILE A 2 -1.12 5.96 -17.06
N GLN A 3 -0.62 5.07 -16.22
CA GLN A 3 -0.76 3.62 -16.39
C GLN A 3 -2.25 3.29 -16.20
N LYS A 4 -2.95 3.00 -17.29
CA LYS A 4 -4.32 2.49 -17.23
C LYS A 4 -4.25 1.02 -16.81
N PHE A 5 -4.75 0.70 -15.62
CA PHE A 5 -4.72 -0.66 -15.09
C PHE A 5 -5.85 -1.55 -15.64
N PHE A 6 -6.89 -0.98 -16.25
CA PHE A 6 -7.96 -1.73 -16.95
C PHE A 6 -8.77 -0.80 -17.88
N PRO A 7 -9.50 -1.34 -18.87
CA PRO A 7 -10.20 -0.54 -19.90
C PRO A 7 -11.33 0.35 -19.38
N LEU A 8 -11.94 -0.02 -18.23
CA LEU A 8 -13.09 0.64 -17.61
C LEU A 8 -12.72 1.47 -16.37
N ASP A 9 -11.48 1.95 -16.29
CA ASP A 9 -11.03 2.84 -15.20
C ASP A 9 -11.57 4.27 -15.39
N LYS A 10 -12.89 4.44 -15.25
CA LYS A 10 -13.59 5.73 -15.35
C LYS A 10 -13.92 6.35 -13.98
N ASN A 11 -13.32 5.85 -12.91
CA ASN A 11 -13.65 6.21 -11.53
C ASN A 11 -12.82 7.42 -11.06
N TYR A 12 -13.03 8.58 -11.68
CA TYR A 12 -12.24 9.78 -11.44
C TYR A 12 -12.35 10.32 -10.01
N ILE A 13 -13.54 10.30 -9.40
CA ILE A 13 -13.78 10.80 -8.04
C ILE A 13 -13.02 9.93 -7.02
N LEU A 14 -13.11 8.60 -7.17
CA LEU A 14 -12.38 7.67 -6.32
C LEU A 14 -10.86 7.77 -6.55
N GLU A 15 -10.41 7.93 -7.79
CA GLU A 15 -8.97 8.13 -8.07
C GLU A 15 -8.44 9.42 -7.42
N GLU A 16 -9.20 10.51 -7.48
CA GLU A 16 -8.86 11.78 -6.83
C GLU A 16 -8.86 11.68 -5.30
N ALA A 17 -9.88 11.03 -4.73
CA ALA A 17 -9.94 10.71 -3.31
C ALA A 17 -8.74 9.85 -2.86
N GLN A 18 -8.36 8.84 -3.64
CA GLN A 18 -7.17 8.04 -3.39
C GLN A 18 -5.89 8.87 -3.52
N PHE A 19 -5.83 9.82 -4.45
CA PHE A 19 -4.66 10.67 -4.62
C PHE A 19 -4.46 11.64 -3.44
N SER A 20 -5.54 12.24 -2.94
CA SER A 20 -5.50 13.24 -1.86
C SER A 20 -4.98 12.64 -0.54
N ILE A 21 -5.40 11.43 -0.17
CA ILE A 21 -5.02 10.81 1.11
C ILE A 21 -3.75 9.94 1.05
N ARG A 22 -3.13 9.81 -0.14
CA ARG A 22 -1.94 8.96 -0.35
C ARG A 22 -0.83 9.20 0.65
N HIS A 23 -0.49 10.47 0.91
CA HIS A 23 0.63 10.79 1.79
C HIS A 23 0.34 10.36 3.23
N SER A 24 -0.87 10.63 3.71
CA SER A 24 -1.35 10.22 5.04
C SER A 24 -1.27 8.70 5.20
N LEU A 25 -1.84 7.96 4.25
CA LEU A 25 -1.86 6.50 4.27
C LEU A 25 -0.46 5.87 4.23
N LEU A 26 0.47 6.45 3.46
CA LEU A 26 1.85 5.96 3.42
C LEU A 26 2.63 6.18 4.73
N HIS A 27 2.34 7.24 5.48
CA HIS A 27 2.88 7.40 6.84
C HIS A 27 2.31 6.35 7.78
N ILE A 28 1.01 6.07 7.71
CA ILE A 28 0.36 5.01 8.50
C ILE A 28 1.00 3.65 8.19
N LEU A 29 1.26 3.35 6.91
CA LEU A 29 1.97 2.14 6.49
C LEU A 29 3.35 2.01 7.15
N LEU A 30 4.14 3.09 7.10
CA LEU A 30 5.48 3.10 7.68
C LEU A 30 5.42 2.88 9.20
N ASP A 31 4.51 3.57 9.89
CA ASP A 31 4.38 3.48 11.34
C ASP A 31 3.87 2.10 11.79
N LYS A 32 2.86 1.54 11.12
CA LYS A 32 2.41 0.16 11.36
C LYS A 32 3.54 -0.85 11.14
N THR A 33 4.33 -0.67 10.07
CA THR A 33 5.47 -1.55 9.78
C THR A 33 6.54 -1.47 10.88
N LYS A 34 6.90 -0.26 11.33
CA LYS A 34 7.86 -0.07 12.43
C LYS A 34 7.36 -0.72 13.72
N GLN A 35 6.09 -0.53 14.04
CA GLN A 35 5.47 -1.12 15.22
C GLN A 35 5.48 -2.65 15.15
N ALA A 36 5.06 -3.23 14.03
CA ALA A 36 5.06 -4.67 13.81
C ALA A 36 6.48 -5.26 13.92
N TYR A 37 7.48 -4.59 13.35
CA TYR A 37 8.88 -4.99 13.49
C TYR A 37 9.33 -4.99 14.95
N LEU A 38 9.09 -3.90 15.68
CA LEU A 38 9.51 -3.77 17.07
C LEU A 38 8.80 -4.79 17.97
N GLN A 39 7.51 -5.02 17.79
CA GLN A 39 6.78 -6.02 18.56
C GLN A 39 7.33 -7.44 18.36
N ARG A 40 7.74 -7.77 17.13
CA ARG A 40 8.19 -9.12 16.78
C ARG A 40 9.66 -9.38 17.10
N TYR A 41 10.53 -8.41 16.85
CA TYR A 41 11.98 -8.56 16.97
C TYR A 41 12.58 -7.87 18.21
N ASN A 42 11.83 -6.95 18.83
CA ASN A 42 12.24 -6.27 20.05
C ASN A 42 11.09 -6.16 21.07
N PRO A 43 10.49 -7.30 21.50
CA PRO A 43 9.38 -7.30 22.45
C PRO A 43 9.77 -6.73 23.82
N LEU A 44 11.07 -6.77 24.17
CA LEU A 44 11.61 -6.25 25.43
C LEU A 44 11.88 -4.73 25.38
N GLY A 45 11.77 -4.10 24.20
CA GLY A 45 11.97 -2.66 24.05
C GLY A 45 13.41 -2.20 24.26
N ILE A 46 14.40 -3.07 24.10
CA ILE A 46 15.82 -2.76 24.31
C ILE A 46 16.25 -1.70 23.29
N GLU A 47 16.89 -0.63 23.77
CA GLU A 47 17.35 0.47 22.92
C GLU A 47 18.72 0.16 22.31
N ASP A 48 18.76 -0.70 21.30
CA ASP A 48 19.95 -0.92 20.48
C ASP A 48 20.03 0.10 19.33
N ALA A 49 21.20 0.18 18.69
CA ALA A 49 21.45 1.13 17.61
C ALA A 49 20.45 0.99 16.44
N LEU A 50 20.00 -0.25 16.16
CA LEU A 50 19.04 -0.55 15.10
C LEU A 50 17.62 -0.12 15.49
N SER A 51 17.14 -0.47 16.69
CA SER A 51 15.81 -0.05 17.16
C SER A 51 15.71 1.47 17.28
N LEU A 52 16.78 2.14 17.72
CA LEU A 52 16.84 3.60 17.75
C LEU A 52 16.79 4.20 16.34
N ARG A 53 17.49 3.60 15.36
CA ARG A 53 17.43 4.02 13.95
C ARG A 53 16.02 3.89 13.39
N ILE A 54 15.35 2.76 13.62
CA ILE A 54 13.97 2.51 13.16
C ILE A 54 12.98 3.48 13.82
N LYS A 55 13.05 3.65 15.15
CA LYS A 55 12.16 4.55 15.90
C LYS A 55 12.32 6.02 15.48
N LYS A 56 13.56 6.48 15.28
CA LYS A 56 13.86 7.89 14.94
C LYS A 56 13.74 8.21 13.45
N TYR A 57 13.61 7.20 12.59
CA TYR A 57 13.54 7.43 11.15
C TYR A 57 12.29 8.24 10.78
N LYS A 58 12.52 9.41 10.17
CA LYS A 58 11.49 10.24 9.55
C LYS A 58 11.75 10.27 8.05
N PRO A 59 10.80 9.82 7.22
CA PRO A 59 11.00 9.80 5.77
C PRO A 59 11.05 11.23 5.22
N ASN A 60 12.12 11.58 4.52
CA ASN A 60 12.19 12.83 3.75
C ASN A 60 11.33 12.75 2.47
N SER A 61 11.23 11.54 1.91
CA SER A 61 10.39 11.24 0.76
C SER A 61 9.84 9.82 0.86
N LEU A 62 8.59 9.63 0.43
CA LEU A 62 7.91 8.32 0.38
C LEU A 62 7.78 7.80 -1.06
N THR A 63 8.54 8.37 -2.01
CA THR A 63 8.43 8.04 -3.45
C THR A 63 8.57 6.56 -3.73
N SER A 64 9.45 5.85 -3.02
CA SER A 64 9.68 4.41 -3.21
C SER A 64 8.44 3.56 -2.86
N LEU A 65 7.55 4.06 -2.00
CA LEU A 65 6.30 3.39 -1.66
C LEU A 65 5.13 3.77 -2.59
N PHE A 66 5.32 4.74 -3.49
CA PHE A 66 4.24 5.19 -4.38
C PHE A 66 3.80 4.10 -5.34
N ALA A 67 4.73 3.27 -5.82
CA ALA A 67 4.41 2.15 -6.69
C ALA A 67 3.50 1.13 -5.98
N LEU A 68 3.83 0.80 -4.73
CA LEU A 68 3.02 -0.07 -3.87
C LEU A 68 1.61 0.49 -3.70
N TYR A 69 1.50 1.74 -3.27
CA TYR A 69 0.23 2.41 -3.05
C TYR A 69 -0.64 2.42 -4.29
N LYS A 70 -0.05 2.79 -5.44
CA LYS A 70 -0.77 2.85 -6.72
C LYS A 70 -1.31 1.48 -7.13
N ASN A 71 -0.55 0.41 -6.89
CA ASN A 71 -0.99 -0.95 -7.16
C ASN A 71 -2.17 -1.34 -6.25
N MET A 72 -2.09 -1.07 -4.94
CA MET A 72 -3.19 -1.33 -4.01
C MET A 72 -4.45 -0.54 -4.40
N ALA A 73 -4.30 0.74 -4.70
CA ALA A 73 -5.40 1.60 -5.15
C ALA A 73 -6.06 1.08 -6.45
N ALA A 74 -5.25 0.57 -7.39
CA ALA A 74 -5.76 -0.06 -8.60
C ALA A 74 -6.52 -1.37 -8.32
N ILE A 75 -6.02 -2.19 -7.40
CA ILE A 75 -6.68 -3.43 -6.97
C ILE A 75 -8.02 -3.13 -6.28
N TYR A 76 -8.06 -2.09 -5.44
CA TYR A 76 -9.29 -1.64 -4.81
C TYR A 76 -10.33 -1.21 -5.83
N ARG A 77 -9.94 -0.36 -6.79
CA ARG A 77 -10.83 0.06 -7.88
C ARG A 77 -11.30 -1.10 -8.74
N TYR A 78 -10.46 -2.12 -8.95
CA TYR A 78 -10.85 -3.32 -9.66
C TYR A 78 -11.92 -4.13 -8.90
N ARG A 79 -11.76 -4.29 -7.59
CA ARG A 79 -12.67 -5.09 -6.74
C ARG A 79 -13.98 -4.37 -6.41
N PHE A 80 -13.93 -3.06 -6.14
CA PHE A 80 -15.07 -2.28 -5.62
C PHE A 80 -15.57 -1.19 -6.57
N GLY A 81 -14.94 -1.00 -7.73
CA GLY A 81 -15.23 0.11 -8.64
C GLY A 81 -16.55 0.05 -9.40
N LYS A 82 -17.42 -0.94 -9.15
CA LYS A 82 -18.72 -1.08 -9.82
C LYS A 82 -19.83 -0.21 -9.20
N ASN A 83 -19.71 0.15 -7.91
CA ASN A 83 -20.76 0.86 -7.15
C ASN A 83 -20.38 2.33 -6.87
N GLN A 84 -20.07 3.09 -7.91
CA GLN A 84 -19.77 4.52 -7.73
C GLN A 84 -21.05 5.35 -7.92
N LEU A 85 -21.28 6.33 -7.05
CA LEU A 85 -22.47 7.21 -6.98
C LEU A 85 -23.73 6.56 -6.39
N GLU A 86 -23.57 5.69 -5.39
CA GLU A 86 -24.70 5.29 -4.55
C GLU A 86 -25.32 6.52 -3.88
N PHE A 87 -26.65 6.62 -3.89
CA PHE A 87 -27.34 7.77 -3.31
C PHE A 87 -26.98 7.91 -1.82
N LEU A 88 -26.32 9.02 -1.48
CA LEU A 88 -25.96 9.35 -0.11
C LEU A 88 -27.14 10.06 0.55
N TRP A 89 -27.83 9.34 1.43
CA TRP A 89 -29.02 9.85 2.13
C TRP A 89 -28.67 10.82 3.28
N ASP A 90 -27.39 10.88 3.67
CA ASP A 90 -26.87 11.72 4.74
C ASP A 90 -26.39 13.10 4.25
N GLY A 91 -26.36 13.34 2.94
CA GLY A 91 -25.89 14.59 2.34
C GLY A 91 -24.37 14.78 2.37
N SER A 92 -23.61 13.73 2.70
CA SER A 92 -22.15 13.75 2.73
C SER A 92 -21.54 13.86 1.33
N ASP A 93 -20.33 14.42 1.23
CA ASP A 93 -19.57 14.43 -0.03
C ASP A 93 -19.06 13.01 -0.34
N HIS A 94 -19.32 12.53 -1.56
CA HIS A 94 -18.79 11.27 -2.07
C HIS A 94 -17.27 11.17 -1.93
N THR A 95 -16.57 12.29 -2.06
CA THR A 95 -15.12 12.36 -1.92
C THR A 95 -14.69 11.93 -0.53
N ILE A 96 -15.38 12.40 0.52
CA ILE A 96 -15.08 12.05 1.92
C ILE A 96 -15.39 10.57 2.16
N LYS A 97 -16.57 10.11 1.73
CA LYS A 97 -16.95 8.70 1.84
C LYS A 97 -15.91 7.79 1.20
N TYR A 98 -15.47 8.08 -0.02
CA TYR A 98 -14.46 7.28 -0.72
C TYR A 98 -13.09 7.36 -0.06
N GLN A 99 -12.73 8.49 0.54
CA GLN A 99 -11.49 8.60 1.33
C GLN A 99 -11.53 7.68 2.54
N ASP A 100 -12.64 7.69 3.29
CA ASP A 100 -12.79 6.88 4.50
C ASP A 100 -12.84 5.38 4.18
N GLU A 101 -13.65 4.97 3.20
CA GLU A 101 -13.72 3.58 2.75
C GLU A 101 -12.36 3.07 2.24
N TRP A 102 -11.65 3.90 1.48
CA TRP A 102 -10.32 3.55 0.99
C TRP A 102 -9.31 3.46 2.14
N ALA A 103 -9.33 4.41 3.07
CA ALA A 103 -8.44 4.42 4.22
C ALA A 103 -8.64 3.18 5.11
N GLU A 104 -9.90 2.82 5.39
CA GLU A 104 -10.26 1.63 6.16
C GLU A 104 -9.76 0.36 5.47
N CYS A 105 -10.06 0.19 4.17
CA CYS A 105 -9.63 -0.97 3.41
C CYS A 105 -8.09 -1.06 3.32
N PHE A 106 -7.42 0.06 3.09
CA PHE A 106 -5.97 0.13 3.02
C PHE A 106 -5.32 -0.23 4.37
N CYS A 107 -5.85 0.28 5.48
CA CYS A 107 -5.36 -0.08 6.82
C CYS A 107 -5.55 -1.56 7.12
N ALA A 108 -6.73 -2.12 6.79
CA ALA A 108 -7.01 -3.54 6.98
C ALA A 108 -6.05 -4.43 6.17
N TRP A 109 -5.75 -4.06 4.92
CA TRP A 109 -4.76 -4.79 4.11
C TRP A 109 -3.36 -4.71 4.70
N ILE A 110 -2.96 -3.55 5.20
CA ILE A 110 -1.64 -3.40 5.84
C ILE A 110 -1.54 -4.24 7.09
N ASP A 111 -2.58 -4.30 7.91
CA ASP A 111 -2.56 -5.12 9.12
C ASP A 111 -2.27 -6.58 8.79
N VAL A 112 -2.89 -7.13 7.73
CA VAL A 112 -2.59 -8.48 7.25
C VAL A 112 -1.17 -8.58 6.65
N PHE A 113 -0.72 -7.57 5.91
CA PHE A 113 0.63 -7.60 5.33
C PHE A 113 1.73 -7.55 6.39
N CYS A 114 1.49 -6.83 7.48
CA CYS A 114 2.38 -6.74 8.63
C CYS A 114 2.48 -8.05 9.43
N GLU A 115 1.61 -9.04 9.20
CA GLU A 115 1.81 -10.39 9.75
C GLU A 115 2.96 -11.12 9.06
N ASN A 116 3.33 -10.71 7.84
CA ASN A 116 4.40 -11.34 7.07
C ASN A 116 5.77 -10.64 7.28
N ASP A 117 6.74 -11.41 7.77
CA ASP A 117 8.11 -10.94 8.01
C ASP A 117 8.81 -10.41 6.75
N LEU A 118 8.56 -11.01 5.58
CA LEU A 118 9.19 -10.62 4.34
C LEU A 118 8.69 -9.24 3.89
N PHE A 119 7.41 -8.95 4.12
CA PHE A 119 6.83 -7.65 3.83
C PHE A 119 7.42 -6.57 4.74
N ILE A 120 7.45 -6.81 6.05
CA ILE A 120 8.04 -5.87 7.02
C ILE A 120 9.48 -5.52 6.64
N ARG A 121 10.31 -6.55 6.37
CA ARG A 121 11.71 -6.35 6.00
C ARG A 121 11.84 -5.58 4.69
N ALA A 122 11.03 -5.90 3.68
CA ALA A 122 11.10 -5.24 2.39
C ALA A 122 10.69 -3.75 2.48
N VAL A 123 9.69 -3.40 3.28
CA VAL A 123 9.33 -1.99 3.53
C VAL A 123 10.47 -1.27 4.25
N LEU A 124 11.03 -1.85 5.32
CA LEU A 124 12.16 -1.24 6.05
C LEU A 124 13.44 -1.11 5.21
N ASP A 125 13.71 -2.08 4.34
CA ASP A 125 14.82 -2.06 3.37
C ASP A 125 14.72 -0.86 2.43
N VAL A 126 13.50 -0.59 1.93
CA VAL A 126 13.23 0.50 0.99
C VAL A 126 13.22 1.87 1.69
N THR A 127 12.81 1.93 2.96
CA THR A 127 12.66 3.20 3.68
C THR A 127 13.82 3.49 4.64
N VAL A 128 14.00 2.69 5.69
CA VAL A 128 14.93 3.00 6.81
C VAL A 128 16.38 2.73 6.42
N PHE A 129 16.61 1.68 5.63
CA PHE A 129 17.94 1.24 5.28
C PHE A 129 18.47 1.88 3.98
N GLU A 130 17.60 2.52 3.19
CA GLU A 130 17.91 3.23 1.93
C GLU A 130 19.00 2.51 1.13
N ILE A 131 18.81 1.20 0.94
CA ILE A 131 19.83 0.37 0.34
C ILE A 131 20.04 0.83 -1.11
N GLU A 132 21.30 0.84 -1.57
CA GLU A 132 21.72 1.21 -2.93
C GLU A 132 20.69 0.82 -4.02
N ASN A 133 20.50 1.68 -5.02
CA ASN A 133 19.44 1.62 -6.04
C ASN A 133 19.08 0.20 -6.55
N GLN A 134 20.06 -0.67 -6.77
CA GLN A 134 19.82 -2.03 -7.24
C GLN A 134 19.12 -2.92 -6.20
N LYS A 135 19.47 -2.80 -4.93
CA LYS A 135 18.84 -3.55 -3.82
C LYS A 135 17.48 -2.95 -3.45
N ALA A 136 17.30 -1.64 -3.60
CA ALA A 136 15.98 -1.00 -3.47
C ALA A 136 14.98 -1.55 -4.50
N GLN A 137 15.37 -1.67 -5.78
CA GLN A 137 14.52 -2.28 -6.81
C GLN A 137 14.15 -3.73 -6.50
N LEU A 138 15.09 -4.52 -5.96
CA LEU A 138 14.81 -5.90 -5.54
C LEU A 138 13.84 -5.97 -4.35
N ALA A 139 13.93 -5.02 -3.42
CA ALA A 139 12.99 -4.94 -2.30
C ALA A 139 11.59 -4.49 -2.78
N GLU A 140 11.50 -3.51 -3.68
CA GLU A 140 10.25 -3.12 -4.33
C GLU A 140 9.60 -4.28 -5.09
N ASN A 141 10.37 -5.05 -5.85
CA ASN A 141 9.88 -6.23 -6.55
C ASN A 141 9.37 -7.31 -5.59
N ARG A 142 10.06 -7.52 -4.45
CA ARG A 142 9.61 -8.45 -3.40
C ARG A 142 8.27 -8.01 -2.80
N MET A 143 8.11 -6.73 -2.46
CA MET A 143 6.84 -6.20 -1.95
C MET A 143 5.71 -6.36 -2.98
N ASN A 144 5.96 -5.99 -4.24
CA ASN A 144 4.95 -6.10 -5.30
C ASN A 144 4.55 -7.55 -5.54
N ASN A 145 5.50 -8.48 -5.58
CA ASN A 145 5.21 -9.90 -5.73
C ASN A 145 4.39 -10.44 -4.56
N PHE A 146 4.71 -10.05 -3.32
CA PHE A 146 3.93 -10.43 -2.14
C PHE A 146 2.47 -9.96 -2.25
N MET A 147 2.25 -8.69 -2.63
CA MET A 147 0.88 -8.19 -2.83
C MET A 147 0.14 -8.95 -3.93
N LEU A 148 0.78 -9.20 -5.07
CA LEU A 148 0.16 -9.93 -6.18
C LEU A 148 -0.22 -11.35 -5.78
N GLN A 149 0.63 -12.03 -5.01
CA GLN A 149 0.32 -13.34 -4.46
C GLN A 149 -0.85 -13.28 -3.47
N TYR A 150 -0.83 -12.33 -2.54
CA TYR A 150 -1.89 -12.18 -1.54
C TYR A 150 -3.26 -11.93 -2.17
N PHE A 151 -3.31 -11.07 -3.19
CA PHE A 151 -4.57 -10.78 -3.88
C PHE A 151 -4.95 -11.83 -4.93
N GLU A 152 -4.08 -12.82 -5.20
CA GLU A 152 -4.22 -13.79 -6.30
C GLU A 152 -4.38 -13.13 -7.67
N LEU A 153 -3.72 -11.98 -7.86
CA LEU A 153 -3.81 -11.15 -9.07
C LEU A 153 -2.48 -11.15 -9.82
N ARG A 154 -2.55 -11.11 -11.16
CA ARG A 154 -1.41 -10.82 -12.03
C ARG A 154 -1.64 -9.50 -12.75
N ILE A 155 -0.74 -8.53 -12.58
CA ILE A 155 -0.76 -7.29 -13.37
C ILE A 155 0.00 -7.52 -14.68
N GLN A 156 -0.73 -7.65 -15.79
CA GLN A 156 -0.14 -7.74 -17.12
C GLN A 156 -0.11 -6.38 -17.80
N LYS A 157 1.06 -5.95 -18.30
CA LYS A 157 1.23 -4.64 -18.97
C LYS A 157 0.30 -4.40 -20.16
N LYS A 158 -0.20 -5.46 -20.83
CA LYS A 158 -1.08 -5.37 -22.00
C LYS A 158 -2.58 -5.50 -21.70
N HIS A 159 -2.96 -6.20 -20.62
CA HIS A 159 -4.36 -6.54 -20.33
C HIS A 159 -4.87 -5.97 -19.00
N GLY A 160 -4.00 -5.38 -18.19
CA GLY A 160 -4.37 -4.87 -16.87
C GLY A 160 -4.28 -5.92 -15.78
N ILE A 161 -5.13 -5.80 -14.76
CA ILE A 161 -5.26 -6.78 -13.67
C ILE A 161 -6.03 -7.99 -14.21
N VAL A 162 -5.41 -9.17 -14.13
CA VAL A 162 -6.03 -10.45 -14.50
C VAL A 162 -6.01 -11.35 -13.27
N GLU A 163 -7.18 -11.87 -12.88
CA GLU A 163 -7.28 -12.90 -11.85
C GLU A 163 -6.53 -14.16 -12.30
N VAL A 164 -5.76 -14.77 -11.41
CA VAL A 164 -5.14 -16.05 -11.72
C VAL A 164 -6.24 -17.12 -11.65
N PRO A 165 -6.56 -17.83 -12.73
CA PRO A 165 -7.50 -18.93 -12.64
C PRO A 165 -6.93 -19.99 -11.68
N ALA A 166 -7.75 -20.43 -10.74
CA ALA A 166 -7.44 -21.57 -9.88
C ALA A 166 -7.10 -22.78 -10.77
N ALA A 167 -5.93 -23.37 -10.55
CA ALA A 167 -5.46 -24.56 -11.26
C ALA A 167 -6.17 -25.82 -10.76
#